data_AF-A0A4S2RJL4-F1
#
_entry.id   AF-A0A4S2RJL4-F1
#
_cell.length_a   1.000
_cell.length_b   1.000
_cell.length_c   1.000
_cell.angle_alpha   90.00
_cell.angle_beta   90.00
_cell.angle_gamma   90.00
#
_symmetry.space_group_name_H-M   'P 1'
#
loop_
_entity.id
_entity.type
_entity.pdbx_description
1 polymer ?
#
loop_
_entity_poly.entity_id
_entity_poly.type
_entity_poly.pdbx_seq_one_letter_code
_entity_poly.pdbx_strand_id
1 'polypeptide(L)'
;MTEDLVQDSWNRIEAWLREHAPRTFATLGPPAGHEEIAAAEEELGVTFPPDLVASLLRHSGALDGAEAFRFSTHDRLLAVSEIVGDTRFMRSIAEDLDEEEAESYWIDAYLKFGSYGATADGLTIDCRRGQDSYGAIGRFFDETGTDFGRADSLGEYLAELADQLESGQDGGAVTFNGRLFWEWAGPPGPDWGSADDPLPEPDEQLPELNLSCSATEVLHVGLLNGLEELGALLAVLPRDRVAEAARKQLRRLAVETGLNKYPEIKSALDALERGEAPPRPEQAGPLALRLRTVIAQANTHRDAHRRWAAEKMVHGIWGSPYRSVCESASVRSHLTVDWRADLHADLGNPPLPPIPDDRFWGTLRNPAIDSSWYAAQYTRDQG
;
A
#
# COMPACT_ATOMS: atom_id res chain seq x y z
N MET A 1 35.15 7.30 4.55
CA MET A 1 34.41 7.91 3.44
C MET A 1 33.05 7.25 3.26
N THR A 2 32.94 5.93 3.03
CA THR A 2 31.63 5.27 2.88
C THR A 2 30.92 5.03 4.23
N GLU A 3 31.63 4.64 5.28
CA GLU A 3 31.08 4.57 6.65
C GLU A 3 30.56 5.94 7.16
N ASP A 4 31.29 7.02 6.82
CA ASP A 4 30.86 8.39 7.16
C ASP A 4 29.55 8.74 6.43
N LEU A 5 29.42 8.35 5.15
CA LEU A 5 28.21 8.54 4.37
C LEU A 5 27.02 7.78 4.97
N VAL A 6 27.21 6.54 5.46
CA VAL A 6 26.16 5.80 6.17
C VAL A 6 25.68 6.56 7.40
N GLN A 7 26.59 7.09 8.22
CA GLN A 7 26.21 7.85 9.42
C GLN A 7 25.50 9.16 9.07
N ASP A 8 25.99 9.89 8.08
CA ASP A 8 25.38 11.14 7.61
C ASP A 8 23.98 10.90 7.04
N SER A 9 23.80 9.87 6.22
CA SER A 9 22.51 9.47 5.66
C SER A 9 21.52 9.05 6.75
N TRP A 10 21.94 8.24 7.73
CA TRP A 10 21.08 7.89 8.85
C TRP A 10 20.67 9.10 9.69
N ASN A 11 21.58 10.04 9.95
CA ASN A 11 21.23 11.26 10.68
C ASN A 11 20.13 12.07 9.95
N ARG A 12 20.20 12.15 8.62
CA ARG A 12 19.18 12.80 7.78
C ARG A 12 17.84 12.05 7.82
N ILE A 13 17.86 10.74 7.60
CA ILE A 13 16.68 9.87 7.65
C ILE A 13 16.00 9.98 9.02
N GLU A 14 16.75 9.85 10.11
CA GLU A 14 16.22 9.93 11.47
C GLU A 14 15.64 11.32 11.78
N ALA A 15 16.31 12.40 11.36
CA ALA A 15 15.82 13.76 11.57
C ALA A 15 14.47 13.95 10.88
N TRP A 16 14.38 13.54 9.61
CA TRP A 16 13.14 13.62 8.84
C TRP A 16 12.02 12.77 9.47
N LEU A 17 12.31 11.51 9.85
CA LEU A 17 11.31 10.63 10.45
C LEU A 17 10.82 11.15 11.81
N ARG A 18 11.68 11.72 12.65
CA ARG A 18 11.25 12.32 13.93
C ARG A 18 10.28 13.47 13.74
N GLU A 19 10.48 14.28 12.70
CA GLU A 19 9.64 15.44 12.40
C GLU A 19 8.32 15.02 11.73
N HIS A 20 8.38 14.16 10.72
CA HIS A 20 7.26 13.91 9.81
C HIS A 20 6.55 12.57 10.04
N ALA A 21 7.27 11.55 10.52
CA ALA A 21 6.76 10.18 10.70
C ALA A 21 7.20 9.55 12.04
N PRO A 22 6.88 10.18 13.20
CA PRO A 22 7.40 9.76 14.50
C PRO A 22 7.00 8.34 14.94
N ARG A 23 5.88 7.80 14.46
CA ARG A 23 5.48 6.41 14.74
C ARG A 23 6.32 5.43 13.95
N THR A 24 6.64 5.76 12.69
CA THR A 24 7.59 4.97 11.89
C THR A 24 8.99 5.06 12.48
N PHE A 25 9.44 6.24 12.91
CA PHE A 25 10.72 6.40 13.61
C PHE A 25 10.82 5.47 14.84
N ALA A 26 9.74 5.36 15.62
CA ALA A 26 9.70 4.52 16.82
C ALA A 26 9.83 3.00 16.53
N THR A 27 9.70 2.58 15.26
CA THR A 27 9.90 1.18 14.86
C THR A 27 11.35 0.84 14.57
N LEU A 28 12.24 1.82 14.38
CA LEU A 28 13.66 1.55 14.14
C LEU A 28 14.27 0.83 15.36
N GLY A 29 14.91 -0.31 15.10
CA GLY A 29 15.54 -1.13 16.11
C GLY A 29 16.75 -0.43 16.76
N PRO A 30 17.14 -0.85 17.97
CA PRO A 30 18.38 -0.37 18.58
C PRO A 30 19.61 -0.83 17.75
N PRO A 31 20.78 -0.20 17.95
CA PRO A 31 22.06 -0.71 17.44
C PRO A 31 22.30 -2.20 17.71
N ALA A 32 22.83 -2.91 16.71
CA ALA A 32 23.36 -4.25 16.90
C ALA A 32 24.64 -4.25 17.74
N GLY A 33 24.95 -5.39 18.37
CA GLY A 33 26.25 -5.61 19.00
C GLY A 33 27.32 -6.03 17.98
N HIS A 34 28.58 -5.65 18.19
CA HIS A 34 29.68 -6.15 17.35
C HIS A 34 29.82 -7.68 17.41
N GLU A 35 29.58 -8.28 18.58
CA GLU A 35 29.60 -9.74 18.76
C GLU A 35 28.46 -10.43 18.01
N GLU A 36 27.29 -9.79 17.94
CA GLU A 36 26.12 -10.28 17.20
C GLU A 36 26.40 -10.29 15.70
N ILE A 37 26.98 -9.21 15.17
CA ILE A 37 27.38 -9.12 13.76
C ILE A 37 28.47 -10.15 13.44
N ALA A 38 29.49 -10.28 14.28
CA ALA A 38 30.57 -11.25 14.05
C ALA A 38 30.05 -12.70 14.08
N ALA A 39 29.10 -13.02 14.95
CA ALA A 39 28.45 -14.32 14.96
C ALA A 39 27.65 -14.57 13.68
N ALA A 40 26.96 -13.54 13.15
CA ALA A 40 26.24 -13.65 11.88
C ALA A 40 27.19 -13.85 10.69
N GLU A 41 28.33 -13.15 10.66
CA GLU A 41 29.38 -13.34 9.64
C GLU A 41 29.95 -14.77 9.67
N GLU A 42 30.24 -15.29 10.87
CA GLU A 42 30.72 -16.67 11.06
C GLU A 42 29.66 -17.69 10.61
N GLU A 43 28.41 -17.48 11.02
CA GLU A 43 27.30 -18.38 10.74
C GLU A 43 26.96 -18.46 9.25
N LEU A 44 27.05 -17.32 8.55
CA LEU A 44 26.80 -17.23 7.11
C LEU A 44 28.06 -17.49 6.27
N GLY A 45 29.25 -17.55 6.87
CA GLY A 45 30.51 -17.77 6.16
C GLY A 45 30.91 -16.62 5.22
N VAL A 46 30.45 -15.40 5.48
CA VAL A 46 30.74 -14.21 4.68
C VAL A 46 31.21 -13.06 5.56
N THR A 47 32.01 -12.13 5.01
CA THR A 47 32.34 -10.87 5.69
C THR A 47 31.38 -9.80 5.21
N PHE A 48 30.66 -9.17 6.13
CA PHE A 48 29.72 -8.10 5.84
C PHE A 48 30.48 -6.87 5.33
N PRO A 49 29.99 -6.21 4.26
CA PRO A 49 30.55 -4.95 3.81
C PRO A 49 30.58 -3.91 4.94
N PRO A 50 31.62 -3.06 5.03
CA PRO A 50 31.75 -2.08 6.12
C PRO A 50 30.53 -1.18 6.28
N ASP A 51 29.90 -0.78 5.18
CA ASP A 51 28.69 0.05 5.20
C ASP A 51 27.49 -0.68 5.84
N LEU A 52 27.34 -1.98 5.60
CA LEU A 52 26.31 -2.80 6.24
C LEU A 52 26.56 -2.89 7.75
N VAL A 53 27.81 -3.13 8.16
CA VAL A 53 28.19 -3.13 9.58
C VAL A 53 27.88 -1.77 10.23
N ALA A 54 28.28 -0.67 9.59
CA ALA A 54 28.02 0.69 10.08
C ALA A 54 26.52 0.99 10.21
N SER A 55 25.70 0.49 9.28
CA SER A 55 24.24 0.64 9.33
C SER A 55 23.61 -0.19 10.45
N LEU A 56 24.04 -1.45 10.64
CA LEU A 56 23.53 -2.34 11.69
C LEU A 56 23.93 -1.84 13.10
N LEU A 57 25.13 -1.26 13.23
CA LEU A 57 25.57 -0.57 14.44
C LEU A 57 24.78 0.72 14.72
N ARG A 58 23.95 1.18 13.79
CA ARG A 58 23.01 2.29 13.99
C ARG A 58 21.61 1.78 14.31
N HIS A 59 21.09 0.91 13.45
CA HIS A 59 19.78 0.29 13.59
C HIS A 59 19.82 -1.18 13.16
N SER A 60 19.60 -2.09 14.11
CA SER A 60 19.37 -3.50 13.83
C SER A 60 17.90 -3.72 13.51
N GLY A 61 17.53 -3.50 12.25
CA GLY A 61 16.19 -3.74 11.76
C GLY A 61 15.18 -2.66 12.08
N ALA A 62 13.94 -2.91 11.65
CA ALA A 62 12.74 -2.24 12.12
C ALA A 62 11.75 -3.28 12.64
N LEU A 63 10.97 -2.92 13.66
CA LEU A 63 9.87 -3.75 14.16
C LEU A 63 8.92 -4.12 13.02
N ASP A 64 8.36 -5.32 13.08
CA ASP A 64 7.36 -5.74 12.10
C ASP A 64 6.01 -5.03 12.29
N GLY A 65 5.22 -5.00 11.22
CA GLY A 65 3.87 -4.46 11.22
C GLY A 65 3.68 -3.27 10.27
N ALA A 66 2.50 -2.68 10.37
CA ALA A 66 2.03 -1.60 9.50
C ALA A 66 2.78 -0.26 9.73
N GLU A 67 3.34 -0.05 10.92
CA GLU A 67 4.10 1.17 11.24
C GLU A 67 5.57 1.10 10.83
N ALA A 68 6.04 -0.12 10.48
CA ALA A 68 7.44 -0.43 10.26
C ALA A 68 8.12 0.53 9.29
N PHE A 69 9.35 0.91 9.59
CA PHE A 69 10.22 1.56 8.62
C PHE A 69 10.48 0.62 7.43
N ARG A 70 10.21 1.14 6.24
CA ARG A 70 10.40 0.46 4.97
C ARG A 70 11.17 1.37 4.03
N PHE A 71 12.02 0.78 3.21
CA PHE A 71 12.65 1.45 2.08
C PHE A 71 11.60 1.84 1.04
N SER A 72 11.96 2.70 0.07
CA SER A 72 11.07 3.07 -1.04
C SER A 72 10.66 1.90 -1.93
N THR A 73 11.30 0.75 -1.78
CA THR A 73 10.93 -0.53 -2.41
C THR A 73 9.92 -1.35 -1.58
N HIS A 74 9.39 -0.77 -0.49
CA HIS A 74 8.50 -1.39 0.51
C HIS A 74 9.12 -2.51 1.36
N ASP A 75 10.41 -2.77 1.15
CA ASP A 75 11.17 -3.73 1.94
C ASP A 75 11.40 -3.20 3.35
N ARG A 76 11.03 -3.99 4.37
CA ARG A 76 11.33 -3.69 5.79
C ARG A 76 12.81 -3.90 6.06
N LEU A 77 13.44 -2.97 6.78
CA LEU A 77 14.82 -3.12 7.24
C LEU A 77 14.94 -4.33 8.19
N LEU A 78 15.81 -5.27 7.87
CA LEU A 78 15.99 -6.49 8.65
C LEU A 78 16.99 -6.30 9.80
N ALA A 79 16.68 -6.88 10.95
CA ALA A 79 17.63 -7.03 12.06
C ALA A 79 18.66 -8.12 11.74
N VAL A 80 19.80 -8.14 12.44
CA VAL A 80 20.88 -9.11 12.19
C VAL A 80 20.38 -10.56 12.19
N SER A 81 19.55 -10.93 13.18
CA SER A 81 18.97 -12.27 13.26
C SER A 81 18.04 -12.61 12.08
N GLU A 82 17.32 -11.63 11.56
CA GLU A 82 16.46 -11.78 10.40
C GLU A 82 17.26 -11.89 9.10
N ILE A 83 18.36 -11.13 8.96
CA ILE A 83 19.32 -11.26 7.85
C ILE A 83 19.84 -12.70 7.77
N VAL A 84 20.22 -13.28 8.91
CA VAL A 84 20.69 -14.67 8.99
C VAL A 84 19.58 -15.64 8.60
N GLY A 85 18.38 -15.47 9.16
CA GLY A 85 17.22 -16.32 8.88
C GLY A 85 16.82 -16.32 7.41
N ASP A 86 16.60 -15.13 6.84
CA ASP A 86 16.18 -14.96 5.45
C ASP A 86 17.27 -15.46 4.48
N THR A 87 18.55 -15.14 4.73
CA THR A 87 19.64 -15.58 3.86
C THR A 87 19.78 -17.11 3.86
N ARG A 88 19.63 -17.76 5.02
CA ARG A 88 19.63 -19.23 5.09
C ARG A 88 18.45 -19.84 4.36
N PHE A 89 17.28 -19.24 4.48
CA PHE A 89 16.11 -19.68 3.73
C PHE A 89 16.38 -19.61 2.23
N MET A 90 16.95 -18.51 1.74
CA MET A 90 17.32 -18.37 0.31
C MET A 90 18.33 -19.42 -0.14
N ARG A 91 19.39 -19.67 0.63
CA ARG A 91 20.36 -20.73 0.34
C ARG A 91 19.72 -22.12 0.30
N SER A 92 18.80 -22.41 1.22
CA SER A 92 18.10 -23.70 1.24
C SER A 92 17.23 -23.93 0.00
N ILE A 93 16.66 -22.88 -0.58
CA ILE A 93 15.93 -22.99 -1.85
C ILE A 93 16.90 -23.21 -3.00
N ALA A 94 18.01 -22.47 -3.03
CA ALA A 94 19.02 -22.60 -4.07
C ALA A 94 19.68 -24.00 -4.11
N GLU A 95 19.83 -24.67 -2.97
CA GLU A 95 20.33 -26.05 -2.88
C GLU A 95 19.45 -27.08 -3.62
N ASP A 96 18.15 -26.80 -3.76
CA ASP A 96 17.19 -27.65 -4.46
C ASP A 96 17.12 -27.38 -5.98
N LEU A 97 17.78 -26.31 -6.45
CA LEU A 97 17.88 -25.94 -7.87
C LEU A 97 19.09 -26.61 -8.53
N ASP A 98 19.09 -26.70 -9.87
CA ASP A 98 20.31 -27.06 -10.58
C ASP A 98 21.33 -25.92 -10.58
N GLU A 99 22.60 -26.22 -10.92
CA GLU A 99 23.70 -25.24 -10.81
C GLU A 99 23.47 -23.97 -11.66
N GLU A 100 22.90 -24.10 -12.86
CA GLU A 100 22.67 -22.96 -13.76
C GLU A 100 21.54 -22.08 -13.23
N GLU A 101 20.46 -22.70 -12.75
CA GLU A 101 19.33 -22.00 -12.13
C GLU A 101 19.76 -21.33 -10.82
N ALA A 102 20.52 -22.02 -9.97
CA ALA A 102 21.02 -21.50 -8.69
C ALA A 102 21.91 -20.27 -8.86
N GLU A 103 22.82 -20.27 -9.84
CA GLU A 103 23.71 -19.12 -10.12
C GLU A 103 22.93 -17.84 -10.46
N SER A 104 21.79 -17.97 -11.15
CA SER A 104 20.90 -16.85 -11.47
C SER A 104 19.95 -16.48 -10.32
N TYR A 105 19.55 -17.47 -9.53
CA TYR A 105 18.58 -17.33 -8.46
C TYR A 105 19.21 -16.69 -7.22
N TRP A 106 20.20 -17.35 -6.62
CA TRP A 106 20.86 -16.92 -5.39
C TRP A 106 22.26 -17.53 -5.27
N ILE A 107 23.27 -16.66 -5.16
CA ILE A 107 24.64 -17.09 -4.85
C ILE A 107 24.86 -17.02 -3.34
N ASP A 108 25.57 -18.00 -2.77
CA ASP A 108 25.83 -18.10 -1.32
C ASP A 108 26.37 -16.80 -0.70
N ALA A 109 27.17 -16.04 -1.44
CA ALA A 109 27.77 -14.80 -0.97
C ALA A 109 26.81 -13.58 -1.00
N TYR A 110 25.56 -13.75 -1.38
CA TYR A 110 24.54 -12.71 -1.27
C TYR A 110 23.88 -12.74 0.10
N LEU A 111 23.54 -11.55 0.60
CA LEU A 111 22.80 -11.37 1.84
C LEU A 111 21.54 -10.58 1.56
N LYS A 112 20.45 -10.92 2.24
CA LYS A 112 19.23 -10.10 2.27
C LYS A 112 19.28 -9.14 3.45
N PHE A 113 19.06 -7.84 3.23
CA PHE A 113 19.02 -6.83 4.30
C PHE A 113 17.69 -6.04 4.36
N GLY A 114 16.83 -6.22 3.36
CA GLY A 114 15.46 -5.74 3.37
C GLY A 114 14.51 -6.84 2.91
N SER A 115 13.31 -6.92 3.50
CA SER A 115 12.32 -7.95 3.15
C SER A 115 10.95 -7.36 2.82
N TYR A 116 10.37 -7.77 1.69
CA TYR A 116 9.02 -7.37 1.30
C TYR A 116 7.97 -8.00 2.24
N GLY A 117 8.29 -9.15 2.84
CA GLY A 117 7.50 -9.84 3.86
C GLY A 117 6.33 -10.67 3.33
N ALA A 118 5.63 -10.18 2.30
CA ALA A 118 4.53 -10.93 1.66
C ALA A 118 5.02 -12.02 0.70
N THR A 119 6.22 -11.82 0.13
CA THR A 119 6.92 -12.74 -0.78
C THR A 119 8.36 -12.92 -0.29
N ALA A 120 9.12 -13.81 -0.94
CA ALA A 120 10.55 -13.99 -0.64
C ALA A 120 11.41 -12.79 -1.11
N ASP A 121 10.83 -11.86 -1.86
CA ASP A 121 11.51 -10.69 -2.41
C ASP A 121 12.19 -9.84 -1.34
N GLY A 122 13.25 -9.15 -1.77
CA GLY A 122 13.77 -8.04 -1.00
C GLY A 122 15.15 -7.57 -1.40
N LEU A 123 15.64 -6.57 -0.68
CA LEU A 123 16.92 -5.92 -0.97
C LEU A 123 18.08 -6.83 -0.60
N THR A 124 19.05 -6.90 -1.51
CA THR A 124 20.22 -7.76 -1.40
C THR A 124 21.51 -6.96 -1.45
N ILE A 125 22.57 -7.51 -0.86
CA ILE A 125 23.91 -6.94 -0.89
C ILE A 125 24.92 -8.03 -1.23
N ASP A 126 25.86 -7.71 -2.13
CA ASP A 126 26.89 -8.64 -2.59
C ASP A 126 28.07 -8.68 -1.60
N CYS A 127 28.36 -9.84 -1.03
CA CYS A 127 29.47 -10.05 -0.11
C CYS A 127 30.64 -10.84 -0.72
N ARG A 128 30.72 -10.96 -2.05
CA ARG A 128 31.85 -11.57 -2.76
C ARG A 128 33.11 -10.70 -2.66
N ARG A 129 33.94 -10.99 -1.65
CA ARG A 129 35.19 -10.25 -1.41
C ARG A 129 36.12 -10.27 -2.62
N GLY A 130 36.75 -9.13 -2.88
CA GLY A 130 37.74 -8.98 -3.96
C GLY A 130 37.13 -8.80 -5.36
N GLN A 131 35.80 -8.76 -5.47
CA GLN A 131 35.09 -8.30 -6.66
C GLN A 131 34.81 -6.80 -6.54
N ASP A 132 34.71 -6.11 -7.67
CA ASP A 132 34.32 -4.69 -7.71
C ASP A 132 32.86 -4.49 -7.22
N SER A 133 32.06 -5.55 -7.25
CA SER A 133 30.67 -5.56 -6.75
C SER A 133 30.54 -5.73 -5.24
N TYR A 134 31.63 -5.90 -4.49
CA TYR A 134 31.56 -6.08 -3.03
C TYR A 134 30.92 -4.87 -2.34
N GLY A 135 29.74 -5.06 -1.75
CA GLY A 135 28.94 -3.99 -1.14
C GLY A 135 27.85 -3.42 -2.06
N ALA A 136 27.79 -3.81 -3.34
CA ALA A 136 26.78 -3.36 -4.27
C ALA A 136 25.37 -3.80 -3.85
N ILE A 137 24.40 -2.93 -4.10
CA ILE A 137 23.00 -3.13 -3.74
C ILE A 137 22.23 -3.70 -4.92
N GLY A 138 21.53 -4.79 -4.65
CA GLY A 138 20.66 -5.48 -5.56
C GLY A 138 19.27 -5.67 -4.99
N ARG A 139 18.48 -6.46 -5.70
CA ARG A 139 17.19 -6.96 -5.22
C ARG A 139 17.00 -8.38 -5.72
N PHE A 140 16.40 -9.19 -4.87
CA PHE A 140 15.92 -10.52 -5.22
C PHE A 140 14.42 -10.45 -5.52
N PHE A 141 14.01 -11.12 -6.58
CA PHE A 141 12.62 -11.39 -6.93
C PHE A 141 12.41 -12.89 -7.08
N ASP A 142 11.34 -13.42 -6.50
CA ASP A 142 11.08 -14.85 -6.52
C ASP A 142 10.90 -15.43 -7.94
N GLU A 143 10.45 -14.61 -8.90
CA GLU A 143 10.25 -15.04 -10.29
C GLU A 143 11.47 -14.90 -11.19
N THR A 144 12.40 -13.98 -10.86
CA THR A 144 13.51 -13.63 -11.76
C THR A 144 14.91 -13.77 -11.17
N GLY A 145 15.01 -14.15 -9.89
CA GLY A 145 16.29 -14.30 -9.20
C GLY A 145 16.87 -12.98 -8.71
N THR A 146 18.20 -12.93 -8.56
CA THR A 146 18.91 -11.78 -7.97
C THR A 146 19.55 -10.90 -9.04
N ASP A 147 19.25 -9.61 -9.03
CA ASP A 147 19.89 -8.62 -9.90
C ASP A 147 20.45 -7.41 -9.12
N PHE A 148 21.55 -6.83 -9.62
CA PHE A 148 22.28 -5.72 -8.98
C PHE A 148 22.17 -4.42 -9.78
N GLY A 149 22.57 -3.31 -9.16
CA GLY A 149 22.64 -1.99 -9.80
C GLY A 149 21.71 -0.94 -9.21
N ARG A 150 21.25 -1.13 -7.96
CA ARG A 150 20.47 -0.11 -7.23
C ARG A 150 21.39 0.98 -6.68
N ALA A 151 22.58 0.61 -6.23
CA ALA A 151 23.67 1.49 -5.83
C ALA A 151 24.97 0.68 -5.76
N ASP A 152 26.12 1.34 -5.81
CA ASP A 152 27.43 0.67 -5.69
C ASP A 152 27.79 0.36 -4.23
N SER A 153 27.09 0.99 -3.27
CA SER A 153 27.26 0.76 -1.83
C SER A 153 25.97 1.02 -1.04
N LEU A 154 25.88 0.49 0.18
CA LEU A 154 24.76 0.81 1.08
C LEU A 154 24.77 2.29 1.50
N GLY A 155 25.94 2.91 1.66
CA GLY A 155 26.04 4.34 1.96
C GLY A 155 25.38 5.22 0.90
N GLU A 156 25.63 4.93 -0.38
CA GLU A 156 24.98 5.61 -1.52
C GLU A 156 23.47 5.35 -1.55
N TYR A 157 23.04 4.10 -1.39
CA TYR A 157 21.62 3.75 -1.36
C TYR A 157 20.86 4.48 -0.24
N LEU A 158 21.45 4.59 0.96
CA LEU A 158 20.87 5.36 2.06
C LEU A 158 20.89 6.87 1.82
N ALA A 159 21.90 7.39 1.11
CA ALA A 159 21.96 8.80 0.74
C ALA A 159 20.84 9.16 -0.25
N GLU A 160 20.60 8.32 -1.25
CA GLU A 160 19.48 8.48 -2.18
C GLU A 160 18.13 8.38 -1.46
N LEU A 161 17.98 7.45 -0.51
CA LEU A 161 16.78 7.35 0.31
C LEU A 161 16.55 8.62 1.14
N ALA A 162 17.61 9.20 1.72
CA ALA A 162 17.52 10.46 2.44
C ALA A 162 17.08 11.61 1.50
N ASP A 163 17.63 11.69 0.30
CA ASP A 163 17.23 12.67 -0.71
C ASP A 163 15.74 12.51 -1.11
N GLN A 164 15.26 11.27 -1.25
CA GLN A 164 13.85 10.96 -1.52
C GLN A 164 12.94 11.43 -0.39
N LEU A 165 13.28 11.13 0.87
CA LEU A 165 12.51 11.59 2.03
C LEU A 165 12.46 13.12 2.10
N GLU A 166 13.60 13.79 1.94
CA GLU A 166 13.70 15.25 1.99
C GLU A 166 12.97 15.94 0.83
N SER A 167 12.78 15.25 -0.30
CA SER A 167 11.95 15.71 -1.41
C SER A 167 10.44 15.57 -1.16
N GLY A 168 10.04 14.92 -0.06
CA GLY A 168 8.65 14.74 0.33
C GLY A 168 7.83 13.99 -0.74
N GLN A 169 6.66 14.53 -1.10
CA GLN A 169 5.77 13.92 -2.08
C GLN A 169 6.41 13.75 -3.47
N ASP A 170 7.31 14.66 -3.87
CA ASP A 170 8.04 14.55 -5.15
C ASP A 170 9.00 13.35 -5.16
N GLY A 171 9.49 12.94 -3.98
CA GLY A 171 10.27 11.72 -3.77
C GLY A 171 9.41 10.47 -3.48
N GLY A 172 8.08 10.59 -3.48
CA GLY A 172 7.14 9.52 -3.14
C GLY A 172 6.91 9.32 -1.64
N ALA A 173 7.51 10.16 -0.78
CA ALA A 173 7.34 10.07 0.67
C ALA A 173 6.07 10.82 1.10
N VAL A 174 5.08 10.07 1.57
CA VAL A 174 3.80 10.58 2.06
C VAL A 174 3.67 10.25 3.54
N THR A 175 3.17 11.19 4.35
CA THR A 175 2.92 10.92 5.77
C THR A 175 1.45 11.03 6.14
N PHE A 176 1.00 10.10 6.98
CA PHE A 176 -0.34 10.14 7.55
C PHE A 176 -0.29 9.57 8.96
N ASN A 177 -0.92 10.28 9.91
CA ASN A 177 -0.96 9.90 11.32
C ASN A 177 0.40 9.57 11.94
N GLY A 178 1.45 10.31 11.55
CA GLY A 178 2.82 10.10 12.01
C GLY A 178 3.51 8.84 11.46
N ARG A 179 3.00 8.25 10.38
CA ARG A 179 3.63 7.12 9.66
C ARG A 179 4.08 7.55 8.27
N LEU A 180 5.12 6.90 7.76
CA LEU A 180 5.62 7.03 6.40
C LEU A 180 4.95 6.02 5.47
N PHE A 181 4.58 6.46 4.28
CA PHE A 181 4.10 5.66 3.16
C PHE A 181 4.90 6.02 1.92
N TRP A 182 5.25 5.00 1.13
CA TRP A 182 5.84 5.17 -0.19
C TRP A 182 4.76 5.01 -1.25
N GLU A 183 4.31 6.15 -1.79
CA GLU A 183 3.21 6.24 -2.73
C GLU A 183 3.55 7.21 -3.86
N TRP A 184 3.20 6.83 -5.08
CA TRP A 184 3.37 7.66 -6.25
C TRP A 184 2.00 7.88 -6.88
N ALA A 185 1.59 9.14 -7.03
CA ALA A 185 0.41 9.45 -7.82
C ALA A 185 0.73 9.16 -9.29
N GLY A 186 -0.06 8.30 -9.93
CA GLY A 186 0.04 8.12 -11.37
C GLY A 186 -0.29 9.45 -12.08
N PRO A 187 0.43 9.82 -13.16
CA PRO A 187 0.03 10.97 -13.95
C PRO A 187 -1.41 10.76 -14.46
N PRO A 188 -2.25 11.82 -14.50
CA PRO A 188 -3.59 11.68 -15.04
C PRO A 188 -3.48 11.14 -16.48
N GLY A 189 -4.13 10.00 -16.73
CA GLY A 189 -4.20 9.41 -18.06
C GLY A 189 -4.78 10.40 -19.08
N PRO A 190 -4.56 10.18 -20.39
CA PRO A 190 -5.12 11.06 -21.41
C PRO A 190 -6.63 11.13 -21.26
N ASP A 191 -7.20 12.33 -21.24
CA ASP A 191 -8.65 12.47 -21.18
C ASP A 191 -9.28 11.99 -22.50
N TRP A 192 -10.17 11.00 -22.41
CA TRP A 192 -10.89 10.43 -23.53
C TRP A 192 -12.40 10.37 -23.27
N GLY A 193 -13.18 10.35 -24.34
CA GLY A 193 -14.64 10.51 -24.32
C GLY A 193 -15.08 11.96 -24.12
N SER A 194 -16.20 12.33 -24.73
CA SER A 194 -16.81 13.67 -24.61
C SER A 194 -18.04 13.63 -23.72
N ALA A 195 -18.30 14.73 -23.00
CA ALA A 195 -19.58 14.93 -22.32
C ALA A 195 -20.77 14.97 -23.31
N ASP A 196 -20.48 15.32 -24.58
CA ASP A 196 -21.45 15.40 -25.67
C ASP A 196 -21.62 14.07 -26.44
N ASP A 197 -20.87 13.02 -26.07
CA ASP A 197 -21.00 11.73 -26.73
C ASP A 197 -22.44 11.20 -26.56
N PRO A 198 -23.16 10.88 -27.66
CA PRO A 198 -24.51 10.36 -27.58
C PRO A 198 -24.53 9.07 -26.77
N LEU A 199 -25.66 8.81 -26.10
CA LEU A 199 -25.87 7.52 -25.47
C LEU A 199 -25.96 6.43 -26.54
N PRO A 200 -25.43 5.22 -26.27
CA PRO A 200 -25.59 4.07 -27.15
C PRO A 200 -27.07 3.71 -27.28
N GLU A 201 -27.43 3.04 -28.38
CA GLU A 201 -28.78 2.50 -28.52
C GLU A 201 -29.03 1.40 -27.45
N PRO A 202 -30.25 1.26 -26.93
CA PRO A 202 -30.54 0.31 -25.85
C PRO A 202 -30.20 -1.15 -26.15
N ASP A 203 -30.20 -1.54 -27.42
CA ASP A 203 -29.89 -2.87 -27.94
C ASP A 203 -28.41 -3.06 -28.30
N GLU A 204 -27.58 -2.03 -28.17
CA GLU A 204 -26.14 -2.12 -28.40
C GLU A 204 -25.50 -3.09 -27.39
N GLN A 205 -24.64 -3.97 -27.92
CA GLN A 205 -24.04 -5.05 -27.15
C GLN A 205 -22.86 -4.53 -26.30
N LEU A 206 -23.19 -3.92 -25.17
CA LEU A 206 -22.25 -3.44 -24.16
C LEU A 206 -22.16 -4.40 -22.97
N PRO A 207 -21.04 -4.41 -22.22
CA PRO A 207 -20.91 -5.19 -20.98
C PRO A 207 -22.10 -4.97 -20.05
N GLU A 208 -22.61 -6.02 -19.41
CA GLU A 208 -23.68 -5.87 -18.44
C GLU A 208 -23.17 -5.18 -17.16
N LEU A 209 -23.97 -4.25 -16.63
CA LEU A 209 -23.65 -3.59 -15.38
C LEU A 209 -24.22 -4.40 -14.21
N ASN A 210 -23.39 -4.78 -13.26
CA ASN A 210 -23.88 -5.51 -12.08
C ASN A 210 -24.62 -4.57 -11.13
N LEU A 211 -25.96 -4.65 -11.09
CA LEU A 211 -26.83 -3.81 -10.25
C LEU A 211 -27.29 -4.49 -8.95
N SER A 212 -26.67 -5.60 -8.55
CA SER A 212 -27.15 -6.46 -7.43
C SER A 212 -26.84 -5.93 -6.01
N CYS A 213 -26.29 -4.73 -5.87
CA CYS A 213 -25.91 -4.16 -4.57
C CYS A 213 -27.11 -3.82 -3.66
N SER A 214 -26.87 -3.69 -2.36
CA SER A 214 -27.87 -3.27 -1.37
C SER A 214 -27.30 -2.28 -0.36
N ALA A 215 -28.09 -1.26 0.00
CA ALA A 215 -27.75 -0.28 1.03
C ALA A 215 -27.66 -0.87 2.46
N THR A 216 -28.20 -2.07 2.66
CA THR A 216 -28.17 -2.83 3.92
C THR A 216 -27.21 -4.02 3.86
N GLU A 217 -26.39 -4.11 2.80
CA GLU A 217 -25.35 -5.14 2.69
C GLU A 217 -24.37 -5.00 3.86
N VAL A 218 -24.11 -6.13 4.53
CA VAL A 218 -23.13 -6.24 5.60
C VAL A 218 -21.74 -6.33 4.97
N LEU A 219 -20.82 -5.49 5.43
CA LEU A 219 -19.45 -5.45 4.92
C LEU A 219 -18.55 -6.40 5.72
N HIS A 220 -17.81 -7.27 5.02
CA HIS A 220 -16.78 -8.07 5.66
C HIS A 220 -15.64 -7.19 6.18
N VAL A 221 -15.20 -7.43 7.42
CA VAL A 221 -14.20 -6.62 8.11
C VAL A 221 -12.88 -6.46 7.36
N GLY A 222 -12.49 -7.42 6.52
CA GLY A 222 -11.22 -7.38 5.78
C GLY A 222 -11.01 -6.11 4.95
N LEU A 223 -12.07 -5.55 4.34
CA LEU A 223 -11.98 -4.30 3.58
C LEU A 223 -11.72 -3.07 4.46
N LEU A 224 -12.20 -3.10 5.71
CA LEU A 224 -11.91 -2.06 6.69
C LEU A 224 -10.53 -2.25 7.30
N ASN A 225 -10.13 -3.50 7.57
CA ASN A 225 -8.82 -3.81 8.12
C ASN A 225 -7.69 -3.29 7.20
N GLY A 226 -7.85 -3.41 5.87
CA GLY A 226 -6.90 -2.84 4.91
C GLY A 226 -6.80 -1.31 4.90
N LEU A 227 -7.72 -0.60 5.55
CA LEU A 227 -7.68 0.86 5.74
C LEU A 227 -7.17 1.26 7.14
N GLU A 228 -6.75 0.30 7.96
CA GLU A 228 -6.07 0.52 9.23
C GLU A 228 -6.82 1.51 10.15
N GLU A 229 -6.21 2.63 10.57
CA GLU A 229 -6.84 3.61 11.46
C GLU A 229 -8.11 4.25 10.86
N LEU A 230 -8.15 4.44 9.54
CA LEU A 230 -9.33 4.96 8.84
C LEU A 230 -10.43 3.89 8.80
N GLY A 231 -10.07 2.63 8.64
CA GLY A 231 -10.98 1.49 8.74
C GLY A 231 -11.61 1.35 10.13
N ALA A 232 -10.80 1.54 11.18
CA ALA A 232 -11.29 1.57 12.56
C ALA A 232 -12.28 2.72 12.78
N LEU A 233 -11.97 3.93 12.29
CA LEU A 233 -12.90 5.06 12.34
C LEU A 233 -14.21 4.76 11.62
N LEU A 234 -14.13 4.26 10.39
CA LEU A 234 -15.31 3.85 9.63
C LEU A 234 -16.15 2.84 10.41
N ALA A 235 -15.52 1.90 11.13
CA ALA A 235 -16.23 0.89 11.88
C ALA A 235 -16.99 1.42 13.11
N VAL A 236 -16.52 2.50 13.74
CA VAL A 236 -17.09 3.03 15.00
C VAL A 236 -17.92 4.30 14.83
N LEU A 237 -17.74 5.04 13.74
CA LEU A 237 -18.46 6.28 13.52
C LEU A 237 -19.95 6.03 13.20
N PRO A 238 -20.83 7.00 13.51
CA PRO A 238 -22.23 6.94 13.13
C PRO A 238 -22.42 6.71 11.62
N ARG A 239 -23.35 5.83 11.25
CA ARG A 239 -23.59 5.42 9.84
C ARG A 239 -23.90 6.62 8.93
N ASP A 240 -24.61 7.63 9.44
CA ASP A 240 -24.93 8.86 8.71
C ASP A 240 -23.67 9.67 8.35
N ARG A 241 -22.69 9.73 9.27
CA ARG A 241 -21.37 10.34 9.00
C ARG A 241 -20.58 9.55 7.97
N VAL A 242 -20.57 8.22 8.07
CA VAL A 242 -19.92 7.37 7.06
C VAL A 242 -20.59 7.54 5.70
N ALA A 243 -21.93 7.66 5.65
CA ALA A 243 -22.66 7.91 4.42
C ALA A 243 -22.35 9.28 3.79
N GLU A 244 -22.16 10.31 4.60
CA GLU A 244 -21.71 11.63 4.12
C GLU A 244 -20.31 11.56 3.52
N ALA A 245 -19.37 10.92 4.22
CA ALA A 245 -18.02 10.72 3.70
C ALA A 245 -18.03 9.89 2.40
N ALA A 246 -18.83 8.83 2.34
CA ALA A 246 -18.97 8.00 1.15
C ALA A 246 -19.44 8.80 -0.08
N ARG A 247 -20.39 9.73 0.08
CA ARG A 247 -20.85 10.61 -1.02
C ARG A 247 -19.72 11.51 -1.54
N LYS A 248 -18.98 12.16 -0.63
CA LYS A 248 -17.86 13.03 -0.99
C LYS A 248 -16.73 12.27 -1.68
N GLN A 249 -16.39 11.10 -1.15
CA GLN A 249 -15.36 10.22 -1.73
C GLN A 249 -15.77 9.72 -3.12
N LEU A 250 -17.05 9.37 -3.31
CA LEU A 250 -17.57 8.99 -4.61
C LEU A 250 -17.51 10.14 -5.62
N ARG A 251 -17.81 11.37 -5.20
CA ARG A 251 -17.66 12.57 -6.03
C ARG A 251 -16.20 12.80 -6.42
N ARG A 252 -15.27 12.72 -5.47
CA ARG A 252 -13.83 12.87 -5.72
C ARG A 252 -13.34 11.84 -6.73
N LEU A 253 -13.72 10.57 -6.54
CA LEU A 253 -13.41 9.50 -7.49
C LEU A 253 -13.93 9.82 -8.89
N ALA A 254 -15.17 10.30 -9.02
CA ALA A 254 -15.72 10.68 -10.31
C ALA A 254 -14.98 11.87 -10.96
N VAL A 255 -14.48 12.82 -10.17
CA VAL A 255 -13.67 13.95 -10.68
C VAL A 255 -12.29 13.47 -11.13
N GLU A 256 -11.59 12.71 -10.28
CA GLU A 256 -10.24 12.19 -10.54
C GLU A 256 -10.18 11.26 -11.75
N THR A 257 -11.28 10.58 -12.07
CA THR A 257 -11.39 9.67 -13.22
C THR A 257 -12.11 10.28 -14.43
N GLY A 258 -12.47 11.57 -14.35
CA GLY A 258 -13.18 12.27 -15.43
C GLY A 258 -14.64 11.85 -15.64
N LEU A 259 -15.18 10.94 -14.85
CA LEU A 259 -16.59 10.50 -14.92
C LEU A 259 -17.58 11.62 -14.59
N ASN A 260 -17.17 12.60 -13.78
CA ASN A 260 -18.02 13.71 -13.37
C ASN A 260 -18.41 14.65 -14.54
N LYS A 261 -17.78 14.53 -15.71
CA LYS A 261 -18.15 15.29 -16.91
C LYS A 261 -19.45 14.83 -17.55
N TYR A 262 -19.84 13.56 -17.34
CA TYR A 262 -21.05 13.00 -17.94
C TYR A 262 -22.30 13.49 -17.19
N PRO A 263 -23.28 14.11 -17.88
CA PRO A 263 -24.46 14.68 -17.24
C PRO A 263 -25.26 13.67 -16.41
N GLU A 264 -25.34 12.41 -16.85
CA GLU A 264 -26.09 11.36 -16.17
C GLU A 264 -25.44 11.00 -14.82
N ILE A 265 -24.11 10.90 -14.80
CA ILE A 265 -23.34 10.61 -13.58
C ILE A 265 -23.39 11.82 -12.65
N LYS A 266 -23.11 13.02 -13.17
CA LYS A 266 -23.13 14.26 -12.39
C LYS A 266 -24.48 14.47 -11.70
N SER A 267 -25.58 14.31 -12.44
CA SER A 267 -26.94 14.47 -11.90
C SER A 267 -27.24 13.47 -10.79
N ALA A 268 -26.79 12.22 -10.92
CA ALA A 268 -26.97 11.19 -9.90
C ALA A 268 -26.20 11.52 -8.61
N LEU A 269 -24.95 11.99 -8.74
CA LEU A 269 -24.14 12.40 -7.60
C LEU A 269 -24.68 13.69 -6.94
N ASP A 270 -25.19 14.65 -7.74
CA ASP A 270 -25.82 15.87 -7.22
C ASP A 270 -27.07 15.53 -6.39
N ALA A 271 -27.85 14.52 -6.81
CA ALA A 271 -28.99 14.01 -6.05
C ALA A 271 -28.56 13.37 -4.73
N LEU A 272 -27.50 12.54 -4.75
CA LEU A 272 -26.97 11.94 -3.54
C LEU A 272 -26.53 12.98 -2.52
N GLU A 273 -25.86 14.05 -2.95
CA GLU A 273 -25.44 15.15 -2.07
C GLU A 273 -26.61 15.86 -1.40
N ARG A 274 -27.80 15.88 -2.03
CA ARG A 274 -29.05 16.37 -1.42
C ARG A 274 -29.72 15.34 -0.49
N GLY A 275 -29.15 14.15 -0.34
CA GLY A 275 -29.76 13.03 0.39
C GLY A 275 -30.82 12.28 -0.40
N GLU A 276 -30.92 12.53 -1.71
CA GLU A 276 -31.87 11.90 -2.62
C GLU A 276 -31.16 10.76 -3.35
N ALA A 277 -31.35 9.51 -2.90
CA ALA A 277 -30.84 8.37 -3.66
C ALA A 277 -31.65 8.22 -4.96
N PRO A 278 -31.04 8.33 -6.16
CA PRO A 278 -31.77 8.12 -7.39
C PRO A 278 -32.33 6.69 -7.44
N PRO A 279 -33.49 6.46 -8.08
CA PRO A 279 -34.01 5.11 -8.24
C PRO A 279 -32.99 4.23 -8.97
N ARG A 280 -32.99 2.93 -8.66
CA ARG A 280 -32.12 1.97 -9.35
C ARG A 280 -32.45 1.98 -10.85
N PRO A 281 -31.45 2.16 -11.74
CA PRO A 281 -31.70 2.24 -13.16
C PRO A 281 -32.01 0.86 -13.73
N GLU A 282 -32.75 0.85 -14.83
CA GLU A 282 -32.80 -0.31 -15.73
C GLU A 282 -31.48 -0.40 -16.53
N GLN A 283 -31.15 -1.57 -17.08
CA GLN A 283 -29.93 -1.75 -17.90
C GLN A 283 -29.90 -0.83 -19.14
N ALA A 284 -31.08 -0.47 -19.65
CA ALA A 284 -31.28 0.45 -20.77
C ALA A 284 -31.49 1.92 -20.32
N GLY A 285 -31.43 2.20 -19.02
CA GLY A 285 -31.57 3.56 -18.50
C GLY A 285 -30.34 4.43 -18.82
N PRO A 286 -30.49 5.75 -18.96
CA PRO A 286 -29.40 6.66 -19.38
C PRO A 286 -28.11 6.53 -18.56
N LEU A 287 -28.22 6.47 -17.24
CA LEU A 287 -27.07 6.31 -16.33
C LEU A 287 -26.39 4.95 -16.50
N ALA A 288 -27.17 3.86 -16.64
CA ALA A 288 -26.61 2.53 -16.83
C ALA A 288 -25.91 2.41 -18.19
N LEU A 289 -26.54 2.90 -19.26
CA LEU A 289 -25.93 2.95 -20.60
C LEU A 289 -24.62 3.75 -20.57
N ARG A 290 -24.60 4.92 -19.93
CA ARG A 290 -23.37 5.72 -19.82
C ARG A 290 -22.26 4.96 -19.11
N LEU A 291 -22.53 4.34 -17.96
CA LEU A 291 -21.52 3.57 -17.21
C LEU A 291 -21.01 2.38 -18.03
N ARG A 292 -21.90 1.67 -18.75
CA ARG A 292 -21.53 0.55 -19.63
C ARG A 292 -20.64 1.01 -20.80
N THR A 293 -20.94 2.17 -21.40
CA THR A 293 -20.07 2.79 -22.42
C THR A 293 -18.70 3.13 -21.86
N VAL A 294 -18.64 3.75 -20.68
CA VAL A 294 -17.35 4.08 -20.03
C VAL A 294 -16.54 2.82 -19.76
N ILE A 295 -17.16 1.73 -19.29
CA ILE A 295 -16.50 0.44 -19.07
C ILE A 295 -15.95 -0.13 -20.40
N ALA A 296 -16.75 -0.09 -21.47
CA ALA A 296 -16.31 -0.56 -22.79
C ALA A 296 -15.11 0.25 -23.32
N GLN A 297 -15.19 1.58 -23.26
CA GLN A 297 -14.10 2.47 -23.67
C GLN A 297 -12.85 2.28 -22.82
N ALA A 298 -13.00 2.15 -21.49
CA ALA A 298 -11.90 1.92 -20.58
C ALA A 298 -11.18 0.59 -20.88
N ASN A 299 -11.91 -0.46 -21.25
CA ASN A 299 -11.32 -1.72 -21.72
C ASN A 299 -10.52 -1.52 -23.02
N THR A 300 -11.04 -0.76 -23.98
CA THR A 300 -10.32 -0.43 -25.23
C THR A 300 -9.03 0.33 -24.98
N HIS A 301 -9.06 1.28 -24.04
CA HIS A 301 -7.90 2.10 -23.66
C HIS A 301 -6.98 1.44 -22.62
N ARG A 302 -7.32 0.26 -22.10
CA ARG A 302 -6.64 -0.42 -20.98
C ARG A 302 -6.53 0.46 -19.72
N ASP A 303 -7.56 1.26 -19.48
CA ASP A 303 -7.67 2.15 -18.33
C ASP A 303 -8.41 1.43 -17.19
N ALA A 304 -7.65 0.70 -16.37
CA ALA A 304 -8.21 -0.08 -15.28
C ALA A 304 -8.90 0.80 -14.22
N HIS A 305 -8.33 1.96 -13.90
CA HIS A 305 -8.85 2.84 -12.85
C HIS A 305 -10.20 3.44 -13.23
N ARG A 306 -10.36 3.90 -14.48
CA ARG A 306 -11.62 4.45 -14.96
C ARG A 306 -12.71 3.38 -15.10
N ARG A 307 -12.33 2.15 -15.50
CA ARG A 307 -13.23 1.00 -15.47
C ARG A 307 -13.71 0.69 -14.05
N TRP A 308 -12.78 0.55 -13.11
CA TRP A 308 -13.12 0.29 -11.71
C TRP A 308 -14.00 1.40 -11.15
N ALA A 309 -13.69 2.67 -11.41
CA ALA A 309 -14.52 3.78 -10.96
C ALA A 309 -15.95 3.69 -11.48
N ALA A 310 -16.15 3.36 -12.77
CA ALA A 310 -17.47 3.18 -13.35
C ALA A 310 -18.24 1.99 -12.72
N GLU A 311 -17.57 0.87 -12.49
CA GLU A 311 -18.15 -0.27 -11.76
C GLU A 311 -18.53 0.12 -10.32
N LYS A 312 -17.67 0.88 -9.63
CA LYS A 312 -17.86 1.31 -8.25
C LYS A 312 -18.91 2.41 -8.09
N MET A 313 -19.23 3.19 -9.13
CA MET A 313 -20.37 4.12 -9.10
C MET A 313 -21.67 3.42 -8.69
N VAL A 314 -21.87 2.17 -9.12
CA VAL A 314 -23.08 1.41 -8.77
C VAL A 314 -23.15 1.14 -7.26
N HIS A 315 -22.07 0.60 -6.70
CA HIS A 315 -21.97 0.36 -5.25
C HIS A 315 -22.01 1.67 -4.46
N GLY A 316 -21.46 2.73 -5.02
CA GLY A 316 -21.45 4.05 -4.43
C GLY A 316 -22.83 4.68 -4.30
N ILE A 317 -23.65 4.55 -5.34
CA ILE A 317 -24.97 5.19 -5.41
C ILE A 317 -26.04 4.37 -4.69
N TRP A 318 -26.05 3.03 -4.86
CA TRP A 318 -27.14 2.18 -4.36
C TRP A 318 -26.71 1.14 -3.31
N GLY A 319 -25.42 1.04 -3.02
CA GLY A 319 -24.86 0.08 -2.09
C GLY A 319 -24.70 0.62 -0.66
N SER A 320 -24.06 -0.20 0.18
CA SER A 320 -23.73 0.15 1.56
C SER A 320 -22.74 1.33 1.60
N PRO A 321 -22.94 2.34 2.47
CA PRO A 321 -22.00 3.46 2.59
C PRO A 321 -20.60 3.00 3.00
N TYR A 322 -20.48 1.94 3.79
CA TYR A 322 -19.19 1.35 4.17
C TYR A 322 -18.48 0.73 2.97
N ARG A 323 -19.20 -0.01 2.12
CA ARG A 323 -18.63 -0.57 0.89
C ARG A 323 -18.21 0.53 -0.07
N SER A 324 -19.08 1.51 -0.28
CA SER A 324 -18.85 2.67 -1.14
C SER A 324 -17.55 3.40 -0.78
N VAL A 325 -17.35 3.73 0.50
CA VAL A 325 -16.15 4.45 0.93
C VAL A 325 -14.89 3.59 0.83
N CYS A 326 -14.94 2.30 1.20
CA CYS A 326 -13.79 1.40 1.06
C CYS A 326 -13.37 1.22 -0.40
N GLU A 327 -14.33 0.95 -1.29
CA GLU A 327 -14.06 0.75 -2.71
C GLU A 327 -13.60 2.05 -3.38
N SER A 328 -14.16 3.21 -2.97
CA SER A 328 -13.69 4.51 -3.45
C SER A 328 -12.25 4.76 -3.00
N ALA A 329 -11.95 4.60 -1.71
CA ALA A 329 -10.62 4.78 -1.16
C ALA A 329 -9.57 3.90 -1.85
N SER A 330 -9.91 2.62 -2.11
CA SER A 330 -9.03 1.68 -2.81
C SER A 330 -8.70 2.11 -4.24
N VAL A 331 -9.65 2.67 -4.99
CA VAL A 331 -9.35 3.19 -6.34
C VAL A 331 -8.56 4.51 -6.23
N ARG A 332 -8.98 5.41 -5.35
CA ARG A 332 -8.35 6.73 -5.16
C ARG A 332 -6.91 6.63 -4.70
N SER A 333 -6.53 5.60 -3.94
CA SER A 333 -5.13 5.38 -3.51
C SER A 333 -4.15 5.19 -4.66
N HIS A 334 -4.63 4.89 -5.86
CA HIS A 334 -3.81 4.80 -7.08
C HIS A 334 -3.80 6.08 -7.90
N LEU A 335 -4.68 7.04 -7.59
CA LEU A 335 -4.89 8.27 -8.35
C LEU A 335 -4.32 9.50 -7.66
N THR A 336 -4.32 9.51 -6.32
CA THR A 336 -3.83 10.63 -5.53
C THR A 336 -3.24 10.15 -4.22
N VAL A 337 -2.15 10.79 -3.79
CA VAL A 337 -1.49 10.56 -2.50
C VAL A 337 -2.26 11.17 -1.32
N ASP A 338 -3.16 12.13 -1.58
CA ASP A 338 -3.91 12.84 -0.55
C ASP A 338 -5.17 12.08 -0.09
N TRP A 339 -5.43 10.88 -0.63
CA TRP A 339 -6.67 10.15 -0.42
C TRP A 339 -6.99 9.89 1.07
N ARG A 340 -5.96 9.62 1.90
CA ARG A 340 -6.12 9.42 3.35
C ARG A 340 -6.54 10.70 4.06
N ALA A 341 -5.86 11.82 3.76
CA ALA A 341 -6.16 13.11 4.35
C ALA A 341 -7.57 13.58 3.95
N ASP A 342 -7.94 13.40 2.69
CA ASP A 342 -9.29 13.68 2.19
C ASP A 342 -10.35 12.84 2.89
N LEU A 343 -10.14 11.52 3.02
CA LEU A 343 -11.08 10.64 3.70
C LEU A 343 -11.21 11.01 5.17
N HIS A 344 -10.11 11.31 5.85
CA HIS A 344 -10.13 11.74 7.25
C HIS A 344 -10.90 13.06 7.42
N ALA A 345 -10.70 14.02 6.53
CA ALA A 345 -11.43 15.28 6.50
C ALA A 345 -12.92 15.08 6.22
N ASP A 346 -13.27 14.19 5.29
CA ASP A 346 -14.66 13.87 4.95
C ASP A 346 -15.37 13.13 6.11
N LEU A 347 -14.64 12.42 6.96
CA LEU A 347 -15.12 11.85 8.23
C LEU A 347 -15.20 12.89 9.38
N GLY A 348 -14.80 14.14 9.13
CA GLY A 348 -14.86 15.25 10.08
C GLY A 348 -13.67 15.37 11.01
N ASN A 349 -12.49 14.87 10.62
CA ASN A 349 -11.24 14.92 11.38
C ASN A 349 -11.34 14.46 12.84
N PRO A 350 -12.00 13.32 13.14
CA PRO A 350 -11.97 12.78 14.50
C PRO A 350 -10.54 12.39 14.89
N PRO A 351 -10.19 12.32 16.18
CA PRO A 351 -8.92 11.76 16.62
C PRO A 351 -8.71 10.37 16.01
N LEU A 352 -7.54 10.14 15.43
CA LEU A 352 -7.23 8.85 14.80
C LEU A 352 -6.96 7.80 15.89
N PRO A 353 -7.65 6.64 15.86
CA PRO A 353 -7.39 5.54 16.77
C PRO A 353 -6.04 4.88 16.45
N PRO A 354 -5.52 3.99 17.32
CA PRO A 354 -4.46 3.08 16.91
C PRO A 354 -4.94 2.15 15.79
N ILE A 355 -3.99 1.48 15.14
CA ILE A 355 -4.28 0.45 14.14
C ILE A 355 -5.10 -0.66 14.81
N PRO A 356 -6.23 -1.08 14.22
CA PRO A 356 -7.12 -2.05 14.85
C PRO A 356 -6.46 -3.42 14.93
N ASP A 357 -6.44 -4.02 16.13
CA ASP A 357 -5.99 -5.38 16.37
C ASP A 357 -7.17 -6.38 16.37
N ASP A 358 -6.86 -7.67 16.52
CA ASP A 358 -7.86 -8.74 16.55
C ASP A 358 -8.90 -8.52 17.67
N ARG A 359 -8.47 -7.93 18.79
CA ARG A 359 -9.33 -7.58 19.92
C ARG A 359 -10.32 -6.48 19.57
N PHE A 360 -9.88 -5.43 18.87
CA PHE A 360 -10.76 -4.37 18.38
C PHE A 360 -11.88 -4.97 17.52
N TRP A 361 -11.51 -5.81 16.55
CA TRP A 361 -12.49 -6.44 15.65
C TRP A 361 -13.40 -7.44 16.37
N GLY A 362 -12.88 -8.22 17.31
CA GLY A 362 -13.66 -9.18 18.10
C GLY A 362 -14.64 -8.54 19.08
N THR A 363 -14.37 -7.31 19.50
CA THR A 363 -15.24 -6.55 20.40
C THR A 363 -16.13 -5.53 19.70
N LEU A 364 -16.00 -5.36 18.38
CA LEU A 364 -16.80 -4.45 17.58
C LEU A 364 -18.31 -4.73 17.72
N ARG A 365 -19.10 -3.66 17.79
CA ARG A 365 -20.57 -3.71 17.87
C ARG A 365 -21.18 -2.81 16.79
N ASN A 366 -21.02 -3.23 15.53
CA ASN A 366 -21.63 -2.57 14.39
C ASN A 366 -22.36 -3.61 13.53
N PRO A 367 -23.70 -3.59 13.44
CA PRO A 367 -24.47 -4.60 12.70
C PRO A 367 -24.29 -4.52 11.19
N ALA A 368 -23.69 -3.44 10.67
CA ALA A 368 -23.37 -3.30 9.25
C ALA A 368 -22.01 -3.92 8.88
N ILE A 369 -21.26 -4.45 9.85
CA ILE A 369 -19.92 -5.01 9.66
C ILE A 369 -19.89 -6.44 10.20
N ASP A 370 -19.49 -7.38 9.35
CA ASP A 370 -19.26 -8.76 9.76
C ASP A 370 -17.84 -8.92 10.30
N SER A 371 -17.73 -8.98 11.63
CA SER A 371 -16.51 -9.35 12.36
C SER A 371 -16.67 -10.66 13.14
N SER A 372 -17.60 -11.52 12.72
CA SER A 372 -17.97 -12.75 13.44
C SER A 372 -16.80 -13.71 13.68
N TRP A 373 -15.89 -13.82 12.70
CA TRP A 373 -14.68 -14.63 12.84
C TRP A 373 -13.79 -14.15 14.00
N TYR A 374 -13.53 -12.84 14.09
CA TYR A 374 -12.72 -12.25 15.17
C TYR A 374 -13.42 -12.38 16.52
N ALA A 375 -14.75 -12.21 16.56
CA ALA A 375 -15.52 -12.39 17.79
C ALA A 375 -15.43 -13.83 18.32
N ALA A 376 -15.45 -14.82 17.41
CA ALA A 376 -15.30 -16.22 17.77
C ALA A 376 -13.90 -16.56 18.32
N GLN A 377 -12.84 -16.02 17.72
CA GLN A 377 -11.47 -16.20 18.23
C GLN A 377 -11.29 -15.54 19.59
N TYR A 378 -11.71 -14.28 19.73
CA TYR A 378 -11.61 -13.54 20.98
C TYR A 378 -12.31 -14.23 22.16
N THR A 379 -13.45 -14.89 21.91
CA THR A 379 -14.16 -15.65 22.95
C THR A 379 -13.40 -16.90 23.39
N ARG A 380 -12.66 -17.55 22.48
CA ARG A 380 -11.83 -18.72 22.81
C ARG A 380 -10.63 -18.33 23.65
N ASP A 381 -10.01 -17.19 23.37
CA ASP A 381 -8.82 -16.73 24.11
C ASP A 381 -9.14 -16.24 25.54
N GLN A 382 -10.43 -15.98 25.84
CA GLN A 382 -10.91 -15.59 27.17
C GLN A 382 -11.42 -16.73 28.04
N GLY A 383 -11.61 -17.93 27.48
CA GLY A 383 -12.12 -19.11 28.19
C GLY A 383 -11.02 -20.12 28.47
#